data_AF-A0A2S2NLU3-F1
#
_entry.id   AF-A0A2S2NLU3-F1
#
_cell.length_a   1.000
_cell.length_b   1.000
_cell.length_c   1.000
_cell.angle_alpha   90.00
_cell.angle_beta   90.00
_cell.angle_gamma   90.00
#
_symmetry.space_group_name_H-M   'P 1'
#
loop_
_entity.id
_entity.type
_entity.pdbx_description
1 polymer ?
#
loop_
_entity_poly.entity_id
_entity_poly.type
_entity_poly.pdbx_seq_one_letter_code
_entity_poly.pdbx_strand_id
1 'polypeptide(L)'
;ERRDPLQALVKNGGSKRNALLKWCQNRTIGYPNIDITNFSSSWNDGLALCALLHTYLPDKIPYSELTTAETRRNFTVAFEAAESIGIPTTLVSISNYFSF
;
A
#
# COMPACT_ATOMS: atom_id res chain seq x y z
N GLU A 1 -14.63 -2.40 -23.96
CA GLU A 1 -14.33 -1.14 -23.24
C GLU A 1 -13.80 -1.46 -21.85
N ARG A 2 -12.62 -0.94 -21.48
CA ARG A 2 -12.03 -1.15 -20.15
C ARG A 2 -12.73 -0.17 -19.21
N ARG A 3 -13.67 -0.66 -18.37
CA ARG A 3 -14.33 0.18 -17.35
C ARG A 3 -13.25 0.79 -16.46
N ASP A 4 -13.29 2.10 -16.25
CA ASP A 4 -12.38 2.78 -15.34
C ASP A 4 -12.56 2.18 -13.93
N PRO A 5 -11.52 1.53 -13.37
CA PRO A 5 -11.63 0.79 -12.12
C PRO A 5 -11.95 1.71 -10.93
N LEU A 6 -11.65 3.01 -11.02
CA LEU A 6 -11.91 3.97 -9.96
C LEU A 6 -13.36 4.46 -9.95
N GLN A 7 -14.10 4.30 -11.05
CA GLN A 7 -15.50 4.73 -11.11
C GLN A 7 -16.38 3.93 -10.13
N ALA A 8 -16.04 2.67 -9.85
CA ALA A 8 -16.74 1.87 -8.86
C ALA A 8 -16.54 2.36 -7.41
N LEU A 9 -15.45 3.10 -7.16
CA LEU A 9 -15.13 3.64 -5.83
C LEU A 9 -15.84 4.97 -5.59
N VAL A 10 -16.10 5.76 -6.64
CA VAL A 10 -16.76 7.06 -6.54
C VAL A 10 -18.27 6.86 -6.35
N LYS A 11 -18.69 6.70 -5.09
CA LYS A 11 -20.10 6.77 -4.71
C LYS A 11 -20.46 8.22 -4.37
N ASN A 12 -21.45 8.79 -5.06
CA ASN A 12 -22.09 10.09 -4.76
C ASN A 12 -21.26 11.36 -5.05
N GLY A 13 -20.45 11.40 -6.11
CA GLY A 13 -19.93 12.67 -6.65
C GLY A 13 -18.68 13.26 -5.97
N GLY A 14 -17.80 12.42 -5.41
CA GLY A 14 -16.50 12.82 -4.86
C GLY A 14 -15.31 12.68 -5.84
N SER A 15 -14.12 13.16 -5.43
CA SER A 15 -12.91 12.97 -6.24
C SER A 15 -12.46 11.51 -6.22
N LYS A 16 -11.96 11.01 -7.37
CA LYS A 16 -11.39 9.65 -7.49
C LYS A 16 -10.28 9.40 -6.46
N ARG A 17 -9.48 10.43 -6.18
CA ARG A 17 -8.43 10.41 -5.16
C ARG A 17 -9.00 10.15 -3.77
N ASN A 18 -10.03 10.88 -3.36
CA ASN A 18 -10.63 10.71 -2.03
C ASN A 18 -11.36 9.37 -1.91
N ALA A 19 -11.98 8.91 -3.00
CA ALA A 19 -12.60 7.59 -3.05
C ALA A 19 -11.56 6.47 -2.88
N LEU A 20 -10.41 6.57 -3.54
CA LEU A 20 -9.30 5.63 -3.37
C LEU A 20 -8.74 5.68 -1.94
N LEU A 21 -8.59 6.87 -1.35
CA LEU A 21 -8.08 7.01 0.01
C LEU A 21 -9.01 6.31 1.01
N LYS A 22 -10.33 6.55 0.89
CA LYS A 22 -11.35 5.85 1.69
C LYS A 22 -11.32 4.35 1.49
N TRP A 23 -11.08 3.88 0.28
CA TRP A 23 -10.94 2.46 0.01
C TRP A 23 -9.73 1.87 0.74
N CYS A 24 -8.56 2.53 0.69
CA CYS A 24 -7.38 2.09 1.44
C CYS A 24 -7.66 2.02 2.95
N GLN A 25 -8.29 3.05 3.51
CA GLN A 25 -8.69 3.10 4.92
C GLN A 25 -9.60 1.92 5.28
N ASN A 26 -10.66 1.69 4.50
CA ASN A 26 -11.62 0.61 4.74
C ASN A 26 -10.99 -0.79 4.62
N ARG A 27 -10.06 -0.98 3.69
CA ARG A 27 -9.38 -2.27 3.51
C ARG A 27 -8.42 -2.58 4.65
N THR A 28 -7.89 -1.56 5.30
CA THR A 28 -6.85 -1.71 6.32
C THR A 28 -7.36 -1.52 7.76
N ILE A 29 -8.69 -1.53 7.96
CA ILE A 29 -9.30 -1.55 9.29
C ILE A 29 -8.77 -2.75 10.08
N GLY A 30 -8.31 -2.50 11.30
CA GLY A 30 -7.82 -3.52 12.24
C GLY A 30 -6.32 -3.82 12.15
N TYR A 31 -5.60 -3.23 11.19
CA TYR A 31 -4.14 -3.30 11.16
C TYR A 31 -3.55 -2.28 12.15
N PRO A 32 -2.65 -2.68 13.06
CA PRO A 32 -2.02 -1.77 14.00
C PRO A 32 -1.01 -0.86 13.30
N ASN A 33 -0.67 0.26 13.96
CA ASN A 33 0.43 1.16 13.57
C ASN A 33 0.32 1.80 12.18
N ILE A 34 -0.90 1.90 11.63
CA ILE A 34 -1.16 2.62 10.38
C ILE A 34 -2.28 3.64 10.55
N ASP A 35 -2.09 4.81 9.96
CA ASP A 35 -3.14 5.82 9.79
C ASP A 35 -3.01 6.46 8.39
N ILE A 36 -3.90 6.05 7.49
CA ILE A 36 -3.86 6.45 6.09
C ILE A 36 -4.70 7.71 5.90
N THR A 37 -4.07 8.89 5.95
CA THR A 37 -4.71 10.20 5.79
C THR A 37 -4.40 10.87 4.46
N ASN A 38 -3.38 10.40 3.75
CA ASN A 38 -2.90 10.96 2.49
C ASN A 38 -2.22 9.90 1.60
N PHE A 39 -1.68 10.31 0.45
CA PHE A 39 -0.90 9.47 -0.48
C PHE A 39 0.60 9.83 -0.49
N SER A 40 1.09 10.38 0.61
CA SER A 40 2.51 10.72 0.82
C SER A 40 2.98 10.15 2.16
N SER A 41 3.02 10.96 3.22
CA SER A 41 3.61 10.59 4.51
C SER A 41 3.00 9.34 5.15
N SER A 42 1.71 9.07 4.95
CA SER A 42 1.05 7.86 5.45
C SER A 42 1.60 6.55 4.88
N TRP A 43 2.41 6.60 3.83
CA TRP A 43 2.95 5.43 3.14
C TRP A 43 4.47 5.32 3.27
N ASN A 44 5.13 6.32 3.89
CA ASN A 44 6.59 6.45 3.88
C ASN A 44 7.31 5.35 4.67
N ASP A 45 6.65 4.71 5.64
CA ASP A 45 7.21 3.60 6.40
C ASP A 45 6.97 2.23 5.74
N GLY A 46 6.20 2.17 4.66
CA GLY A 46 5.85 0.94 3.95
C GLY A 46 4.76 0.08 4.62
N LEU A 47 4.34 0.37 5.86
CA LEU A 47 3.35 -0.46 6.57
C LEU A 47 1.96 -0.37 5.94
N ALA A 48 1.54 0.80 5.47
CA ALA A 48 0.26 0.95 4.78
C ALA A 48 0.19 0.08 3.50
N LEU A 49 1.33 -0.06 2.80
CA LEU A 49 1.43 -0.90 1.60
C LEU A 49 1.39 -2.39 1.97
N CYS A 50 2.17 -2.80 2.97
CA CYS A 50 2.14 -4.16 3.51
C CYS A 50 0.75 -4.56 4.00
N ALA A 51 0.07 -3.68 4.75
CA ALA A 51 -1.27 -3.93 5.27
C ALA A 51 -2.24 -4.21 4.13
N LEU A 52 -2.24 -3.35 3.10
CA LEU A 52 -3.13 -3.51 1.96
C LEU A 52 -2.87 -4.82 1.21
N LEU A 53 -1.60 -5.17 0.96
CA LEU A 53 -1.22 -6.42 0.30
C LEU A 53 -1.58 -7.64 1.15
N HIS A 54 -1.40 -7.59 2.46
CA HIS A 54 -1.77 -8.67 3.37
C HIS A 54 -3.29 -8.98 3.31
N THR A 55 -4.15 -8.01 2.99
CA THR A 55 -5.59 -8.28 2.75
C THR A 55 -5.89 -9.18 1.54
N TYR A 56 -4.93 -9.35 0.64
CA TYR A 56 -5.04 -10.18 -0.57
C TYR A 56 -4.08 -11.37 -0.56
N LEU A 57 -2.91 -11.21 0.06
CA LEU A 57 -1.78 -12.13 0.07
C LEU A 57 -1.30 -12.37 1.51
N PRO A 58 -2.16 -12.90 2.41
CA PRO A 58 -1.79 -13.07 3.83
C PRO A 58 -0.54 -13.93 4.00
N ASP A 59 -0.37 -14.96 3.17
CA ASP A 59 0.77 -15.88 3.24
C ASP A 59 2.10 -15.28 2.80
N LYS A 60 2.10 -14.10 2.15
CA LYS A 60 3.30 -13.46 1.58
C LYS A 60 3.77 -12.25 2.39
N ILE A 61 2.94 -11.72 3.28
CA ILE A 61 3.27 -10.54 4.09
C ILE A 61 3.23 -10.94 5.57
N PRO A 62 4.37 -11.13 6.24
CA PRO A 62 4.40 -11.39 7.68
C PRO A 62 4.13 -10.11 8.48
N TYR A 63 2.92 -9.56 8.39
CA TYR A 63 2.60 -8.22 8.89
C TYR A 63 2.88 -8.04 10.39
N SER A 64 2.65 -9.08 11.19
CA SER A 64 2.89 -9.07 12.64
C SER A 64 4.35 -8.88 13.04
N GLU A 65 5.29 -9.11 12.12
CA GLU A 65 6.73 -8.95 12.35
C GLU A 65 7.28 -7.60 11.85
N LEU A 66 6.44 -6.79 11.21
CA LEU A 66 6.85 -5.52 10.62
C LEU A 66 6.74 -4.38 11.62
N THR A 67 7.68 -3.43 11.52
CA THR A 67 7.75 -2.27 12.42
C THR A 67 7.91 -0.98 11.63
N THR A 68 7.50 0.16 12.20
CA THR A 68 7.63 1.49 11.56
C THR A 68 9.08 1.91 11.36
N ALA A 69 10.03 1.33 12.09
CA ALA A 69 11.45 1.66 12.02
C ALA A 69 12.16 1.01 10.81
N GLU A 70 11.60 -0.08 10.27
CA GLU A 70 12.24 -0.89 9.23
C GLU A 70 11.72 -0.55 7.82
N THR A 71 11.68 0.74 7.48
CA THR A 71 11.13 1.24 6.20
C THR A 71 11.60 0.44 4.98
N ARG A 72 12.92 0.20 4.88
CA ARG A 72 13.51 -0.52 3.75
C ARG A 72 12.99 -1.95 3.66
N ARG A 73 12.94 -2.66 4.79
CA ARG A 73 12.42 -4.04 4.88
C ARG A 73 10.95 -4.08 4.49
N ASN A 74 10.14 -3.15 5.01
CA ASN A 74 8.70 -3.09 4.73
C ASN A 74 8.44 -2.95 3.23
N PHE A 75 9.12 -2.03 2.55
CA PHE A 75 8.98 -1.88 1.10
C PHE A 75 9.49 -3.09 0.33
N THR A 76 10.63 -3.69 0.72
CA THR A 76 11.14 -4.91 0.08
C THR A 76 10.13 -6.05 0.16
N VAL A 77 9.57 -6.32 1.35
CA VAL A 77 8.54 -7.36 1.55
C VAL A 77 7.30 -7.08 0.68
N ALA A 78 6.83 -5.83 0.65
CA ALA A 78 5.68 -5.45 -0.16
C ALA A 78 5.94 -5.66 -1.67
N PHE A 79 7.13 -5.28 -2.16
CA PHE A 79 7.48 -5.40 -3.57
C PHE A 79 7.64 -6.86 -3.98
N GLU A 80 8.37 -7.67 -3.21
CA GLU A 80 8.53 -9.10 -3.47
C GLU A 80 7.17 -9.81 -3.52
N ALA A 81 6.26 -9.49 -2.59
CA ALA A 81 4.92 -10.04 -2.60
C ALA A 81 4.13 -9.65 -3.86
N ALA A 82 4.18 -8.38 -4.27
CA ALA A 82 3.48 -7.88 -5.45
C ALA A 82 4.07 -8.45 -6.76
N GLU A 83 5.39 -8.48 -6.90
CA GLU A 83 6.08 -9.03 -8.06
C GLU A 83 5.82 -10.54 -8.21
N SER A 84 5.72 -11.26 -7.08
CA SER A 84 5.41 -12.70 -7.11
C SER A 84 4.05 -13.06 -7.71
N ILE A 85 3.15 -12.07 -7.84
CA ILE A 85 1.85 -12.24 -8.51
C ILE A 85 1.75 -11.44 -9.82
N GLY A 86 2.88 -10.95 -10.32
CA GLY A 86 2.98 -10.25 -11.60
C GLY A 86 2.55 -8.78 -11.58
N ILE A 87 2.48 -8.14 -10.40
CA ILE A 87 2.25 -6.69 -10.32
C ILE A 87 3.60 -5.99 -10.40
N PRO A 88 3.87 -5.19 -11.45
CA PRO A 88 5.13 -4.47 -11.59
C PRO A 88 5.20 -3.32 -10.58
N THR A 89 6.31 -3.23 -9.86
CA THR A 89 6.55 -2.15 -8.89
C THR A 89 7.28 -0.99 -9.56
N THR A 90 6.68 0.19 -9.55
CA THR A 90 7.23 1.40 -10.18
C THR A 90 7.82 2.40 -9.20
N LEU A 91 7.63 2.19 -7.90
CA LEU A 91 8.31 2.95 -6.86
C LEU A 91 9.81 2.66 -6.99
N VAL A 92 10.51 3.60 -7.62
CA VAL A 92 11.91 3.47 -8.02
C VAL A 92 12.72 2.99 -6.83
N SER A 93 13.48 1.92 -7.07
CA SER A 93 14.44 1.29 -6.17
C SER A 93 14.91 2.21 -5.05
N ILE A 94 14.73 1.73 -3.83
CA ILE A 94 15.28 2.27 -2.57
C ILE A 94 16.77 2.66 -2.73
N SER A 95 17.49 2.12 -3.73
CA SER A 95 18.84 2.59 -4.09
C SER A 95 18.95 4.11 -4.36
N ASN A 96 17.94 4.79 -4.92
CA ASN A 96 18.07 6.23 -5.19
C ASN A 96 17.71 7.15 -4.01
N TYR A 97 17.11 6.62 -2.95
CA TYR A 97 16.85 7.38 -1.72
C TYR A 97 17.94 7.16 -0.64
N PHE A 98 18.78 6.14 -0.80
CA PHE A 98 19.77 5.73 0.20
C PHE A 98 21.21 5.66 -0.33
N SER A 99 21.47 5.97 -1.60
CA SER A 99 22.82 6.29 -2.07
C SER A 99 23.19 7.69 -1.60
N PHE A 100 24.01 7.76 -0.54
CA PHE A 100 24.96 8.85 -0.34
C PHE A 100 26.06 8.78 -1.39
#